data_AF-A0A5N4DT75-F1
#
_entry.id   AF-A0A5N4DT75-F1
#
_cell.length_a   1.000
_cell.length_b   1.000
_cell.length_c   1.000
_cell.angle_alpha   90.00
_cell.angle_beta   90.00
_cell.angle_gamma   90.00
#
_symmetry.space_group_name_H-M   'P 1'
#
loop_
_entity.id
_entity.type
_entity.pdbx_description
1 polymer ?
#
loop_
_entity_poly.entity_id
_entity_poly.type
_entity_poly.pdbx_seq_one_letter_code
_entity_poly.pdbx_strand_id
1 'polypeptide(L)'
;MAASAPTPHGTGFPIEGRCGYYVEKKKRFCRMVVAAGKRFCGEHAGAAEVWYRPTVSRVGNKFADIQKEENTRKRILCPLDPKHTVYEDQLAKHLKKCNSREKPKPSNEPAERKKLEIEEGIIDNVRFTRKQAEISSVMFSFCFVKDFFIQDINAGLKDETEISEQLVPISSLSEEQLENLIKKLRKASEGLNSTLKDQIMSHPALHDALHDPKNGDSATKHLKQQASILGNIEKLKLLGPRRCFVEFGAGKGKLSHWVDIALKDAEEVHFILVEKVTTRFKVDGKHRKKNSVFERLQIDIQHLCLSKLHNFQLLYHKS
;
A
#
# COMPACT_ATOMS: atom_id res chain seq x y z
N MET A 1 39.12 -28.51 -1.16
CA MET A 1 39.29 -27.06 -1.40
C MET A 1 38.01 -26.37 -0.96
N ALA A 2 38.04 -25.74 0.22
CA ALA A 2 36.85 -25.14 0.83
C ALA A 2 36.67 -23.70 0.30
N ALA A 3 35.49 -23.39 -0.22
CA ALA A 3 35.10 -22.07 -0.67
C ALA A 3 34.84 -21.16 0.55
N SER A 4 35.57 -20.05 0.62
CA SER A 4 35.42 -19.03 1.66
C SER A 4 34.18 -18.17 1.42
N ALA A 5 33.41 -17.94 2.48
CA ALA A 5 32.22 -17.10 2.51
C ALA A 5 32.53 -15.60 2.26
N PRO A 6 31.61 -14.82 1.67
CA PRO A 6 31.78 -13.38 1.50
C PRO A 6 31.56 -12.62 2.82
N THR A 7 32.48 -11.70 3.12
CA THR A 7 32.49 -10.81 4.29
C THR A 7 31.41 -9.71 4.23
N PRO A 8 30.86 -9.26 5.37
CA PRO A 8 29.88 -8.17 5.42
C PRO A 8 30.61 -6.82 5.45
N HIS A 9 30.84 -6.21 4.28
CA HIS A 9 31.36 -4.84 4.21
C HIS A 9 30.23 -3.81 4.30
N GLY A 10 30.01 -3.28 5.51
CA GLY A 10 29.36 -1.99 5.70
C GLY A 10 30.32 -0.88 5.26
N THR A 11 30.21 -0.44 4.01
CA THR A 11 31.08 0.60 3.46
C THR A 11 30.57 1.99 3.85
N GLY A 12 31.48 2.83 4.34
CA GLY A 12 31.25 4.25 4.68
C GLY A 12 31.07 5.16 3.46
N PHE A 13 30.57 4.61 2.33
CA PHE A 13 30.41 5.32 1.08
C PHE A 13 29.01 5.10 0.48
N PRO A 14 28.44 6.11 -0.20
CA PRO A 14 27.19 5.94 -0.92
C PRO A 14 27.37 4.97 -2.09
N ILE A 15 26.35 4.14 -2.31
CA ILE A 15 26.29 3.21 -3.44
C ILE A 15 26.25 4.03 -4.74
N GLU A 16 26.96 3.57 -5.77
CA GLU A 16 26.99 4.21 -7.08
C GLU A 16 25.58 4.37 -7.67
N GLY A 17 25.29 5.54 -8.25
CA GLY A 17 23.94 5.88 -8.73
C GLY A 17 22.89 6.17 -7.63
N ARG A 18 23.29 6.24 -6.36
CA ARG A 18 22.42 6.60 -5.22
C ARG A 18 22.84 7.91 -4.55
N CYS A 19 21.89 8.52 -3.87
CA CYS A 19 22.05 9.80 -3.19
C CYS A 19 23.15 9.74 -2.11
N GLY A 20 24.10 10.68 -2.20
CA GLY A 20 25.24 10.79 -1.28
C GLY A 20 24.90 11.29 0.13
N TYR A 21 23.63 11.58 0.46
CA TYR A 21 23.26 12.15 1.74
C TYR A 21 23.23 11.08 2.86
N TYR A 22 23.96 11.31 3.95
CA TYR A 22 23.97 10.41 5.10
C TYR A 22 22.81 10.73 6.06
N VAL A 23 21.95 9.74 6.31
CA VAL A 23 20.80 9.90 7.21
C VAL A 23 21.23 9.47 8.61
N GLU A 24 21.65 10.42 9.45
CA GLU A 24 22.18 10.17 10.79
C GLU A 24 21.26 9.30 11.65
N LYS A 25 19.95 9.61 11.68
CA LYS A 25 18.94 8.84 12.43
C LYS A 25 18.87 7.38 12.03
N LYS A 26 19.22 7.05 10.78
CA LYS A 26 19.13 5.70 10.22
C LYS A 26 20.50 5.06 10.02
N LYS A 27 21.57 5.75 10.42
CA LYS A 27 22.97 5.34 10.28
C LYS A 27 23.29 4.71 8.91
N ARG A 28 22.82 5.35 7.83
CA ARG A 28 23.04 4.90 6.44
C ARG A 28 22.87 6.02 5.43
N PHE A 29 23.45 5.84 4.24
CA PHE A 29 23.21 6.72 3.09
C PHE A 29 21.77 6.61 2.54
N CYS A 30 21.31 7.70 1.95
CA CYS A 30 20.03 7.79 1.29
C CYS A 30 20.00 6.86 0.07
N ARG A 31 18.94 6.04 -0.04
CA ARG A 31 18.82 5.02 -1.10
C ARG A 31 18.11 5.55 -2.36
N MET A 32 17.81 6.84 -2.41
CA MET A 32 17.13 7.42 -3.56
C MET A 32 18.06 7.51 -4.77
N VAL A 33 17.52 7.27 -5.96
CA VAL A 33 18.25 7.40 -7.23
C VAL A 33 18.56 8.86 -7.50
N VAL A 34 19.76 9.12 -8.00
CA VAL A 34 20.19 10.43 -8.48
C VAL A 34 19.95 10.58 -9.98
N ALA A 35 19.60 11.78 -10.42
CA ALA A 35 19.59 12.12 -11.84
C ALA A 35 21.02 12.06 -12.40
N ALA A 36 21.16 11.78 -13.69
CA ALA A 36 22.46 11.72 -14.36
C ALA A 36 23.27 12.99 -14.07
N GLY A 37 24.53 12.83 -13.63
CA GLY A 37 25.42 13.94 -13.29
C GLY A 37 25.15 14.63 -11.94
N LYS A 38 24.19 14.17 -11.12
CA LYS A 38 23.91 14.76 -9.79
C LYS A 38 24.35 13.85 -8.65
N ARG A 39 24.79 14.44 -7.53
CA ARG A 39 25.26 13.71 -6.33
C ARG A 39 24.15 13.41 -5.29
N PHE A 40 23.05 14.15 -5.32
CA PHE A 40 21.94 14.00 -4.36
C PHE A 40 20.59 13.88 -5.07
N CYS A 41 19.66 13.12 -4.49
CA CYS A 41 18.31 13.00 -5.04
C CYS A 41 17.54 14.33 -4.94
N GLY A 42 16.41 14.45 -5.64
CA GLY A 42 15.61 15.70 -5.65
C GLY A 42 15.14 16.19 -4.27
N GLU A 43 15.09 15.31 -3.25
CA GLU A 43 14.78 15.68 -1.86
C GLU A 43 15.98 16.27 -1.11
N HIS A 44 17.20 15.85 -1.46
CA HIS A 44 18.45 16.28 -0.82
C HIS A 44 19.31 17.15 -1.75
N ALA A 45 18.79 17.59 -2.90
CA ALA A 45 19.52 18.39 -3.88
C ALA A 45 20.02 19.73 -3.31
N GLY A 46 19.27 20.32 -2.35
CA GLY A 46 19.67 21.55 -1.65
C GLY A 46 20.70 21.35 -0.53
N ALA A 47 21.07 20.11 -0.19
CA ALA A 47 22.09 19.84 0.82
C ALA A 47 23.52 20.17 0.34
N ALA A 48 23.69 20.48 -0.95
CA ALA A 48 24.97 20.83 -1.55
C ALA A 48 25.57 22.15 -1.01
N GLU A 49 24.78 23.03 -0.39
CA GLU A 49 25.26 24.36 0.05
C GLU A 49 25.68 24.44 1.52
N VAL A 50 25.46 23.41 2.36
CA VAL A 50 25.59 23.57 3.83
C VAL A 50 26.69 22.71 4.47
N TRP A 51 27.25 21.70 3.79
CA TRP A 51 28.28 20.84 4.39
C TRP A 51 29.40 20.44 3.41
N TYR A 52 30.37 21.33 3.18
CA TYR A 52 31.78 20.94 3.15
C TYR A 52 32.68 22.15 3.39
N ARG A 53 33.34 22.15 4.55
CA ARG A 53 34.45 23.04 4.89
C ARG A 53 35.70 22.52 4.15
N PRO A 54 36.33 23.29 3.25
CA PRO A 54 37.56 22.83 2.61
C PRO A 54 38.70 22.93 3.63
N THR A 55 39.18 21.78 4.11
CA THR A 55 40.52 21.70 4.69
C THR A 55 41.53 21.69 3.54
N VAL A 56 42.33 22.74 3.52
CA VAL A 56 43.51 23.03 2.70
C VAL A 56 44.33 21.78 2.30
N SER A 57 44.69 21.66 1.02
CA SER A 57 46.08 21.73 0.52
C SER A 57 46.22 21.27 -0.94
N ARG A 58 46.64 22.21 -1.80
CA ARG A 58 47.58 22.10 -2.94
C ARG A 58 47.75 20.70 -3.59
N VAL A 59 47.27 20.54 -4.83
CA VAL A 59 48.04 20.40 -6.09
C VAL A 59 47.02 20.47 -7.23
N GLY A 60 47.33 21.26 -8.26
CA GLY A 60 46.38 21.62 -9.31
C GLY A 60 45.98 20.46 -10.23
N ASN A 61 44.80 20.59 -10.84
CA ASN A 61 44.70 20.50 -12.28
C ASN A 61 43.37 21.06 -12.79
N LYS A 62 43.50 21.75 -13.93
CA LYS A 62 42.44 22.28 -14.79
C LYS A 62 41.48 21.18 -15.23
N PHE A 63 40.18 21.39 -15.06
CA PHE A 63 39.12 20.93 -15.96
C PHE A 63 37.96 21.93 -15.78
N ALA A 64 37.99 23.02 -16.55
CA ALA A 64 37.36 23.15 -17.87
C ALA A 64 35.84 23.40 -17.74
N ASP A 65 35.48 24.61 -18.16
CA ASP A 65 34.12 25.14 -18.30
C ASP A 65 33.16 24.15 -18.97
N ILE A 66 32.01 23.94 -18.33
CA ILE A 66 30.78 23.57 -19.01
C ILE A 66 29.73 24.60 -18.59
N GLN A 67 29.65 25.69 -19.34
CA GLN A 67 28.43 26.48 -19.40
C GLN A 67 27.38 25.65 -20.15
N LYS A 68 26.25 25.35 -19.50
CA LYS A 68 24.95 25.20 -20.16
C LYS A 68 23.83 25.12 -19.13
N GLU A 69 23.10 26.24 -19.05
CA GLU A 69 21.65 26.36 -18.80
C GLU A 69 20.98 25.20 -18.06
N GLU A 70 20.85 25.31 -16.74
CA GLU A 70 19.94 24.45 -15.97
C GLU A 70 19.07 25.27 -15.02
N ASN A 71 17.83 25.51 -15.48
CA ASN A 71 16.61 25.67 -14.68
C ASN A 71 16.71 26.63 -13.47
N THR A 72 16.50 27.92 -13.74
CA THR A 72 16.43 29.07 -12.82
C THR A 72 15.39 28.99 -11.69
N ARG A 73 14.82 27.82 -11.41
CA ARG A 73 13.83 27.63 -10.34
C ARG A 73 14.51 27.57 -8.98
N LYS A 74 14.53 28.71 -8.31
CA LYS A 74 15.03 28.90 -6.95
C LYS A 74 14.22 28.05 -5.96
N ARG A 75 14.94 27.26 -5.15
CA ARG A 75 14.38 26.51 -4.02
C ARG A 75 14.73 27.21 -2.72
N ILE A 76 13.76 27.28 -1.82
CA ILE A 76 13.89 27.89 -0.49
C ILE A 76 13.53 26.85 0.58
N LEU A 77 14.02 27.02 1.81
CA LEU A 77 13.60 26.21 2.94
C LEU A 77 12.12 26.46 3.24
N CYS A 78 11.39 25.42 3.67
CA CYS A 78 9.99 25.59 4.03
C CYS A 78 9.85 26.42 5.32
N PRO A 79 8.98 27.44 5.34
CA PRO A 79 8.71 28.24 6.53
C PRO A 79 8.08 27.47 7.71
N LEU A 80 7.38 26.36 7.42
CA LEU A 80 6.72 25.54 8.45
C LEU A 80 7.63 24.42 8.99
N ASP A 81 8.66 24.02 8.24
CA ASP A 81 9.67 23.05 8.68
C ASP A 81 10.96 23.22 7.87
N PRO A 82 12.02 23.80 8.46
CA PRO A 82 13.30 23.99 7.78
C PRO A 82 14.00 22.71 7.33
N LYS A 83 13.47 21.52 7.64
CA LYS A 83 14.06 20.22 7.23
C LYS A 83 13.78 19.84 5.78
N HIS A 84 12.98 20.60 5.04
CA HIS A 84 12.75 20.36 3.61
C HIS A 84 12.71 21.64 2.79
N THR A 85 13.01 21.51 1.49
CA THR A 85 13.02 22.61 0.53
C THR A 85 11.79 22.58 -0.38
N VAL A 86 11.38 23.75 -0.86
CA VAL A 86 10.25 23.96 -1.77
C VAL A 86 10.66 24.96 -2.85
N TYR A 87 10.09 24.86 -4.04
CA TYR A 87 10.31 25.92 -5.04
C TYR A 87 9.62 27.20 -4.60
N GLU A 88 10.31 28.34 -4.79
CA GLU A 88 9.82 29.66 -4.40
C GLU A 88 8.47 29.97 -5.07
N ASP A 89 8.33 29.63 -6.36
CA ASP A 89 7.10 29.79 -7.15
C ASP A 89 5.95 28.85 -6.71
N GLN A 90 6.24 27.81 -5.92
CA GLN A 90 5.25 26.83 -5.43
C GLN A 90 5.02 26.88 -3.92
N LEU A 91 5.63 27.84 -3.21
CA LEU A 91 5.53 27.96 -1.76
C LEU A 91 4.07 28.02 -1.29
N ALA A 92 3.23 28.86 -1.90
CA ALA A 92 1.83 29.01 -1.52
C ALA A 92 1.02 27.71 -1.66
N LYS A 93 1.28 26.93 -2.72
CA LYS A 93 0.65 25.62 -2.92
C LYS A 93 1.18 24.59 -1.92
N HIS A 94 2.47 24.65 -1.61
CA HIS A 94 3.10 23.78 -0.64
C HIS A 94 2.54 23.99 0.77
N LEU A 95 2.41 25.23 1.24
CA LEU A 95 1.95 25.54 2.61
C LEU A 95 0.57 24.91 2.91
N LYS A 96 -0.33 24.86 1.94
CA LYS A 96 -1.66 24.21 2.09
C LYS A 96 -1.59 22.69 2.33
N LYS A 97 -0.57 22.03 1.78
CA LYS A 97 -0.38 20.56 1.84
C LYS A 97 0.79 20.13 2.72
N CYS A 98 1.48 21.07 3.37
CA CYS A 98 2.64 20.75 4.20
C CYS A 98 2.20 19.90 5.39
N ASN A 99 2.93 18.82 5.65
CA ASN A 99 2.65 17.92 6.77
C ASN A 99 2.86 18.60 8.13
N SER A 100 3.70 19.63 8.18
CA SER A 100 4.02 20.43 9.37
C SER A 100 3.04 21.59 9.60
N ARG A 101 1.98 21.70 8.78
CA ARG A 101 0.90 22.67 9.01
C ARG A 101 0.02 22.25 10.19
N GLU A 102 -0.28 23.20 11.08
CA GLU A 102 -1.25 22.99 12.16
C GLU A 102 -2.64 22.69 11.58
N LYS A 103 -3.23 21.59 12.04
CA LYS A 103 -4.59 21.21 11.65
C LYS A 103 -5.58 21.89 12.59
N PRO A 104 -6.71 22.42 12.10
CA PRO A 104 -7.71 23.01 12.97
C PRO A 104 -8.23 21.95 13.94
N LYS A 105 -8.16 22.25 15.23
CA LYS A 105 -8.75 21.43 16.29
C LYS A 105 -10.28 21.58 16.20
N PRO A 106 -11.07 20.50 16.30
CA PRO A 106 -12.51 20.60 16.50
C PRO A 106 -12.80 21.22 17.88
N SER A 107 -13.75 22.15 17.94
CA SER A 107 -14.11 22.94 19.13
C SER A 107 -15.04 22.19 20.10
N ASN A 108 -14.61 22.11 21.37
CA ASN A 108 -15.35 21.97 22.65
C ASN A 108 -16.08 20.62 22.89
N GLU A 109 -16.02 19.87 24.00
CA GLU A 109 -15.56 20.05 25.40
C GLU A 109 -15.41 18.63 26.10
N PRO A 110 -15.16 18.46 27.42
CA PRO A 110 -14.03 17.69 27.96
C PRO A 110 -14.35 16.25 28.43
N ALA A 111 -13.45 15.29 28.19
CA ALA A 111 -13.51 13.97 28.82
C ALA A 111 -12.41 13.84 29.89
N GLU A 112 -12.85 13.84 31.14
CA GLU A 112 -12.07 13.51 32.33
C GLU A 112 -11.32 12.18 32.16
N ARG A 113 -10.06 12.16 32.61
CA ARG A 113 -9.30 10.92 32.76
C ARG A 113 -9.90 10.12 33.90
N LYS A 114 -10.67 9.07 33.59
CA LYS A 114 -10.79 7.93 34.51
C LYS A 114 -9.70 6.91 34.19
N LYS A 115 -8.69 6.90 35.06
CA LYS A 115 -7.77 5.78 35.24
C LYS A 115 -8.59 4.70 35.96
N LEU A 116 -9.06 3.68 35.24
CA LEU A 116 -9.67 2.51 35.86
C LEU A 116 -8.62 1.41 35.89
N GLU A 117 -8.34 0.95 37.11
CA GLU A 117 -7.43 -0.12 37.47
C GLU A 117 -7.91 -1.44 36.85
N ILE A 118 -6.96 -2.22 36.33
CA ILE A 118 -7.20 -3.59 35.87
C ILE A 118 -6.97 -4.48 37.09
N GLU A 119 -8.04 -5.06 37.63
CA GLU A 119 -7.95 -6.22 38.51
C GLU A 119 -7.50 -7.43 37.68
N GLU A 120 -6.39 -8.03 38.09
CA GLU A 120 -5.83 -9.26 37.53
C GLU A 120 -6.73 -10.45 37.91
N GLY A 121 -7.44 -11.00 36.92
CA GLY A 121 -8.11 -12.30 37.01
C GLY A 121 -7.18 -13.42 36.53
N ILE A 122 -6.89 -14.35 37.44
CA ILE A 122 -6.05 -15.55 37.27
C ILE A 122 -6.73 -16.57 36.36
N ILE A 123 -6.00 -17.13 35.38
CA ILE A 123 -6.22 -18.49 34.84
C ILE A 123 -4.85 -19.17 34.61
N ASP A 124 -4.59 -20.17 35.46
CA ASP A 124 -3.76 -21.38 35.32
C ASP A 124 -2.31 -21.33 34.75
N ASN A 125 -1.38 -21.24 35.71
CA ASN A 125 -0.21 -22.13 35.89
C ASN A 125 0.61 -22.60 34.67
N VAL A 126 1.42 -21.70 34.08
CA VAL A 126 2.81 -22.05 33.68
C VAL A 126 3.73 -20.87 33.98
N ARG A 127 4.70 -21.09 34.87
CA ARG A 127 5.67 -20.08 35.34
C ARG A 127 6.71 -19.80 34.24
N PHE A 128 6.56 -18.72 33.47
CA PHE A 128 7.61 -18.25 32.55
C PHE A 128 8.24 -16.96 33.07
N THR A 129 9.51 -17.04 33.46
CA THR A 129 10.28 -15.93 34.02
C THR A 129 10.57 -14.85 32.97
N ARG A 130 10.55 -13.60 33.44
CA ARG A 130 10.55 -12.29 32.74
C ARG A 130 11.75 -11.97 31.81
N LYS A 131 12.48 -12.97 31.30
CA LYS A 131 13.61 -12.82 30.37
C LYS A 131 13.38 -13.42 28.98
N GLN A 132 12.16 -13.88 28.67
CA GLN A 132 11.76 -14.36 27.33
C GLN A 132 10.77 -13.45 26.60
N ALA A 133 10.56 -12.20 27.06
CA ALA A 133 9.59 -11.28 26.45
C ALA A 133 10.11 -10.59 25.16
N GLU A 134 11.39 -10.70 24.83
CA GLU A 134 11.95 -10.12 23.59
C GLU A 134 12.07 -11.11 22.42
N ILE A 135 11.90 -12.41 22.67
CA ILE A 135 11.92 -13.44 21.61
C ILE A 135 10.49 -13.78 21.14
N SER A 136 9.47 -13.55 21.97
CA SER A 136 8.06 -13.78 21.59
C SER A 136 7.53 -12.75 20.59
N SER A 137 7.90 -11.45 20.68
CA SER A 137 7.45 -10.42 19.72
C SER A 137 7.90 -10.70 18.28
N VAL A 138 9.10 -11.26 18.12
CA VAL A 138 9.64 -11.62 16.80
C VAL A 138 9.04 -12.93 16.28
N MET A 139 8.72 -13.90 17.16
CA MET A 139 8.01 -15.12 16.77
C MET A 139 6.50 -14.93 16.53
N PHE A 140 5.85 -14.01 17.23
CA PHE A 140 4.41 -13.76 17.09
C PHE A 140 4.08 -13.12 15.74
N SER A 141 5.00 -12.30 15.21
CA SER A 141 4.86 -11.76 13.85
C SER A 141 5.25 -12.76 12.75
N PHE A 142 5.96 -13.85 13.08
CA PHE A 142 6.45 -14.84 12.09
C PHE A 142 5.60 -16.13 12.05
N CYS A 143 4.72 -16.36 13.03
CA CYS A 143 3.93 -17.60 13.12
C CYS A 143 2.53 -17.52 12.49
N PHE A 144 1.94 -16.32 12.29
CA PHE A 144 0.53 -16.20 11.87
C PHE A 144 0.27 -16.38 10.36
N VAL A 145 1.31 -16.43 9.52
CA VAL A 145 1.16 -16.66 8.07
C VAL A 145 0.86 -18.13 7.76
N LYS A 146 1.13 -19.06 8.69
CA LYS A 146 1.14 -20.49 8.40
C LYS A 146 -0.23 -21.16 8.28
N ASP A 147 -1.27 -20.61 8.91
CA ASP A 147 -2.54 -21.34 8.98
C ASP A 147 -3.31 -21.30 7.66
N PHE A 148 -3.31 -20.20 6.93
CA PHE A 148 -4.04 -20.05 5.67
C PHE A 148 -3.17 -20.06 4.41
N PHE A 149 -1.87 -20.33 4.55
CA PHE A 149 -0.94 -20.45 3.43
C PHE A 149 -0.89 -21.90 2.92
N ILE A 150 -1.18 -22.08 1.63
CA ILE A 150 -0.86 -23.31 0.90
C ILE A 150 -0.22 -22.86 -0.42
N GLN A 151 1.04 -23.25 -0.62
CA GLN A 151 1.79 -22.82 -1.80
C GLN A 151 1.03 -23.22 -3.08
N ASP A 152 0.96 -22.26 -4.01
CA ASP A 152 0.35 -22.37 -5.34
C ASP A 152 -1.06 -23.00 -5.43
N ILE A 153 -1.83 -23.03 -4.34
CA ILE A 153 -3.17 -23.65 -4.34
C ILE A 153 -4.14 -23.01 -5.36
N ASN A 154 -3.97 -21.71 -5.63
CA ASN A 154 -4.77 -20.97 -6.61
C ASN A 154 -3.96 -20.57 -7.85
N ALA A 155 -2.77 -21.15 -8.07
CA ALA A 155 -1.90 -20.78 -9.20
C ALA A 155 -2.32 -21.42 -10.54
N GLY A 156 -3.34 -22.29 -10.53
CA GLY A 156 -3.70 -23.10 -11.69
C GLY A 156 -2.88 -24.39 -11.78
N LEU A 157 -3.24 -25.26 -12.71
CA LEU A 157 -2.45 -26.47 -13.01
C LEU A 157 -1.14 -26.04 -13.67
N LYS A 158 -0.01 -26.55 -13.16
CA LYS A 158 1.26 -26.50 -13.87
C LYS A 158 1.19 -27.59 -14.94
N ASP A 159 0.62 -27.29 -16.10
CA ASP A 159 0.86 -28.14 -17.27
C ASP A 159 2.37 -28.12 -17.52
N GLU A 160 2.99 -29.31 -17.60
CA GLU A 160 4.45 -29.46 -17.83
C GLU A 160 4.93 -28.88 -19.17
N THR A 161 4.03 -28.30 -19.96
CA THR A 161 4.36 -27.41 -21.07
C THR A 161 4.35 -25.96 -20.60
N GLU A 162 5.25 -25.58 -19.68
CA GLU A 162 5.69 -24.19 -19.58
C GLU A 162 6.43 -23.85 -20.89
N ILE A 163 5.66 -23.57 -21.95
CA ILE A 163 6.17 -22.75 -23.05
C ILE A 163 6.54 -21.46 -22.36
N SER A 164 7.85 -21.20 -22.19
CA SER A 164 8.39 -19.92 -21.73
C SER A 164 7.54 -18.80 -22.32
N GLU A 165 6.63 -18.23 -21.54
CA GLU A 165 5.67 -17.23 -22.02
C GLU A 165 6.45 -15.96 -22.33
N GLN A 166 7.04 -15.92 -23.51
CA GLN A 166 7.52 -14.69 -24.12
C GLN A 166 6.26 -13.89 -24.42
N LEU A 167 5.88 -13.03 -23.47
CA LEU A 167 4.83 -12.05 -23.65
C LEU A 167 5.27 -11.09 -24.77
N VAL A 168 4.84 -11.39 -25.99
CA VAL A 168 5.02 -10.52 -27.16
C VAL A 168 3.90 -9.49 -27.20
N PRO A 169 4.21 -8.19 -27.35
CA PRO A 169 3.20 -7.17 -27.58
C PRO A 169 2.37 -7.50 -28.82
N ILE A 170 1.07 -7.21 -28.81
CA ILE A 170 0.18 -7.40 -29.98
C ILE A 170 0.75 -6.68 -31.22
N SER A 171 1.39 -5.53 -31.02
CA SER A 171 2.03 -4.74 -32.09
C SER A 171 3.23 -5.42 -32.74
N SER A 172 3.76 -6.51 -32.16
CA SER A 172 4.88 -7.27 -32.72
C SER A 172 4.44 -8.44 -33.59
N LEU A 173 3.14 -8.72 -33.66
CA LEU A 173 2.58 -9.80 -34.49
C LEU A 173 2.49 -9.36 -35.95
N SER A 174 2.74 -10.30 -36.87
CA SER A 174 2.46 -10.06 -38.30
C SER A 174 0.95 -9.98 -38.55
N GLU A 175 0.56 -9.40 -39.68
CA GLU A 175 -0.85 -9.32 -40.10
C GLU A 175 -1.50 -10.72 -40.16
N GLU A 176 -0.79 -11.70 -40.72
CA GLU A 176 -1.25 -13.10 -40.79
C GLU A 176 -1.46 -13.71 -39.39
N GLN A 177 -0.53 -13.48 -38.46
CA GLN A 177 -0.66 -13.96 -37.09
C GLN A 177 -1.85 -13.33 -36.37
N LEU A 178 -2.06 -12.02 -36.57
CA LEU A 178 -3.17 -11.28 -36.00
C LEU A 178 -4.51 -11.78 -36.56
N GLU A 179 -4.60 -12.01 -37.87
CA GLU A 179 -5.80 -12.60 -38.48
C GLU A 179 -6.12 -13.99 -37.92
N ASN A 180 -5.09 -14.84 -37.78
CA ASN A 180 -5.25 -16.18 -37.22
C ASN A 180 -5.72 -16.12 -35.76
N LEU A 181 -5.21 -15.16 -34.97
CA LEU A 181 -5.69 -14.91 -33.62
C LEU A 181 -7.17 -14.47 -33.61
N ILE A 182 -7.55 -13.54 -34.47
CA ILE A 182 -8.95 -13.08 -34.60
C ILE A 182 -9.87 -14.25 -34.97
N LYS A 183 -9.48 -15.09 -35.94
CA LYS A 183 -10.23 -16.29 -36.34
C LYS A 183 -10.43 -17.24 -35.16
N LYS A 184 -9.39 -17.51 -34.38
CA LYS A 184 -9.47 -18.35 -33.17
C LYS A 184 -10.40 -17.75 -32.12
N LEU A 185 -10.29 -16.46 -31.84
CA LEU A 185 -11.14 -15.76 -30.88
C LEU A 185 -12.62 -15.79 -31.28
N ARG A 186 -12.92 -15.55 -32.56
CA ARG A 186 -14.29 -15.63 -33.08
C ARG A 186 -14.87 -17.04 -32.91
N LYS A 187 -14.12 -18.08 -33.34
CA LYS A 187 -14.53 -19.48 -33.17
C LYS A 187 -14.78 -19.84 -31.70
N ALA A 188 -13.91 -19.38 -30.79
CA ALA A 188 -14.11 -19.60 -29.34
C ALA A 188 -15.33 -18.86 -28.80
N SER A 189 -15.66 -17.70 -29.37
CA SER A 189 -16.81 -16.89 -28.95
C SER A 189 -18.17 -17.38 -29.47
N GLU A 190 -18.21 -18.17 -30.56
CA GLU A 190 -19.46 -18.69 -31.15
C GLU A 190 -20.30 -19.52 -30.17
N GLY A 191 -19.68 -20.19 -29.19
CA GLY A 191 -20.36 -20.95 -28.14
C GLY A 191 -20.78 -20.13 -26.91
N LEU A 192 -20.33 -18.87 -26.81
CA LEU A 192 -20.59 -17.99 -25.66
C LEU A 192 -21.86 -17.17 -25.93
N ASN A 193 -23.02 -17.82 -25.97
CA ASN A 193 -24.34 -17.17 -26.12
C ASN A 193 -24.79 -16.48 -24.81
N SER A 194 -24.04 -15.48 -24.37
CA SER A 194 -24.43 -14.63 -23.25
C SER A 194 -24.38 -13.17 -23.66
N THR A 195 -25.55 -12.57 -23.93
CA THR A 195 -25.69 -11.12 -23.96
C THR A 195 -25.43 -10.61 -22.55
N LEU A 196 -24.22 -10.09 -22.31
CA LEU A 196 -23.88 -9.44 -21.05
C LEU A 196 -24.75 -8.19 -20.92
N LYS A 197 -25.66 -8.18 -19.95
CA LYS A 197 -26.47 -7.01 -19.63
C LYS A 197 -25.65 -6.09 -18.75
N ASP A 198 -25.32 -4.92 -19.27
CA ASP A 198 -24.68 -3.88 -18.47
C ASP A 198 -25.65 -3.41 -17.38
N GLN A 199 -25.17 -3.41 -16.15
CA GLN A 199 -25.93 -2.94 -15.01
C GLN A 199 -25.11 -1.98 -14.15
N ILE A 200 -25.35 -0.69 -14.37
CA ILE A 200 -24.73 0.39 -13.61
C ILE A 200 -25.70 0.82 -12.52
N MET A 201 -25.32 0.64 -11.26
CA MET A 201 -26.09 1.06 -10.10
C MET A 201 -25.39 2.20 -9.35
N SER A 202 -26.06 2.71 -8.33
CA SER A 202 -25.48 3.60 -7.33
C SER A 202 -26.02 3.20 -5.96
N HIS A 203 -25.33 3.59 -4.90
CA HIS A 203 -25.73 3.27 -3.53
C HIS A 203 -25.69 4.54 -2.65
N PRO A 204 -26.70 4.78 -1.79
CA PRO A 204 -26.78 5.98 -0.95
C PRO A 204 -25.54 6.23 -0.07
N ALA A 205 -24.91 5.16 0.42
CA ALA A 205 -23.68 5.25 1.23
C ALA A 205 -22.52 6.04 0.59
N LEU A 206 -22.49 6.18 -0.73
CA LEU A 206 -21.46 6.95 -1.45
C LEU A 206 -21.96 8.32 -1.93
N HIS A 207 -23.21 8.70 -1.66
CA HIS A 207 -23.81 9.93 -2.21
C HIS A 207 -22.96 11.17 -1.91
N ASP A 208 -22.63 11.41 -0.65
CA ASP A 208 -21.82 12.58 -0.25
C ASP A 208 -20.42 12.55 -0.86
N ALA A 209 -19.79 11.38 -0.89
CA ALA A 209 -18.46 11.22 -1.45
C ALA A 209 -18.45 11.46 -2.96
N LEU A 210 -19.49 11.05 -3.69
CA LEU A 210 -19.62 11.29 -5.12
C LEU A 210 -19.80 12.78 -5.46
N HIS A 211 -20.37 13.57 -4.55
CA HIS A 211 -20.65 14.99 -4.75
C HIS A 211 -19.63 15.93 -4.06
N ASP A 212 -18.59 15.41 -3.42
CA ASP A 212 -17.54 16.24 -2.81
C ASP A 212 -16.71 16.96 -3.90
N PRO A 213 -16.74 18.30 -3.98
CA PRO A 213 -16.03 19.07 -4.99
C PRO A 213 -14.49 18.98 -4.86
N LYS A 214 -13.98 18.40 -3.76
CA LYS A 214 -12.54 18.15 -3.57
C LYS A 214 -12.05 16.92 -4.32
N ASN A 215 -12.95 16.07 -4.82
CA ASN A 215 -12.59 14.87 -5.56
C ASN A 215 -12.26 15.22 -7.01
N GLY A 216 -11.03 14.91 -7.42
CA GLY A 216 -10.64 14.95 -8.83
C GLY A 216 -11.15 13.75 -9.63
N ASP A 217 -11.08 13.83 -10.95
CA ASP A 217 -11.67 12.85 -11.89
C ASP A 217 -11.30 11.39 -11.59
N SER A 218 -10.04 11.14 -11.24
CA SER A 218 -9.56 9.80 -10.87
C SER A 218 -10.29 9.25 -9.63
N ALA A 219 -10.50 10.07 -8.59
CA ALA A 219 -11.21 9.66 -7.39
C ALA A 219 -12.69 9.41 -7.71
N THR A 220 -13.30 10.28 -8.50
CA THR A 220 -14.70 10.16 -8.94
C THR A 220 -14.94 8.89 -9.74
N LYS A 221 -14.01 8.49 -10.62
CA LYS A 221 -14.08 7.21 -11.35
C LYS A 221 -14.14 6.03 -10.40
N HIS A 222 -13.26 5.97 -9.40
CA HIS A 222 -13.25 4.89 -8.41
C HIS A 222 -14.50 4.87 -7.54
N LEU A 223 -15.03 6.05 -7.17
CA LEU A 223 -16.25 6.14 -6.38
C LEU A 223 -17.47 5.64 -7.16
N LYS A 224 -17.61 6.00 -8.44
CA LYS A 224 -18.68 5.49 -9.31
C LYS A 224 -18.64 3.97 -9.45
N GLN A 225 -17.44 3.40 -9.61
CA GLN A 225 -17.26 1.96 -9.65
C GLN A 225 -17.69 1.29 -8.34
N GLN A 226 -17.24 1.82 -7.19
CA GLN A 226 -17.59 1.29 -5.87
C GLN A 226 -19.09 1.41 -5.58
N ALA A 227 -19.72 2.53 -5.97
CA ALA A 227 -21.17 2.74 -5.83
C ALA A 227 -21.97 1.74 -6.65
N SER A 228 -21.53 1.44 -7.88
CA SER A 228 -22.18 0.45 -8.74
C SER A 228 -22.05 -0.97 -8.19
N ILE A 229 -20.85 -1.35 -7.72
CA ILE A 229 -20.65 -2.66 -7.08
C ILE A 229 -21.57 -2.78 -5.87
N LEU A 230 -21.57 -1.78 -4.98
CA LEU A 230 -22.36 -1.81 -3.75
C LEU A 230 -23.87 -1.85 -4.03
N GLY A 231 -24.36 -1.07 -5.00
CA GLY A 231 -25.77 -1.08 -5.40
C GLY A 231 -26.21 -2.43 -5.98
N ASN A 232 -25.33 -3.11 -6.71
CA ASN A 232 -25.61 -4.47 -7.19
C ASN A 232 -25.65 -5.49 -6.05
N ILE A 233 -24.75 -5.40 -5.06
CA ILE A 233 -24.76 -6.26 -3.87
C ILE A 233 -26.07 -6.07 -3.09
N GLU A 234 -26.53 -4.82 -2.95
CA GLU A 234 -27.81 -4.49 -2.32
C GLU A 234 -29.01 -5.05 -3.09
N LYS A 235 -29.06 -4.86 -4.41
CA LYS A 235 -30.13 -5.40 -5.26
C LYS A 235 -30.25 -6.92 -5.15
N LEU A 236 -29.11 -7.60 -5.02
CA LEU A 236 -29.04 -9.06 -4.82
C LEU A 236 -29.33 -9.48 -3.37
N LYS A 237 -29.65 -8.54 -2.47
CA LYS A 237 -29.92 -8.76 -1.04
C LYS A 237 -28.78 -9.46 -0.31
N LEU A 238 -27.55 -9.17 -0.71
CA LEU A 238 -26.33 -9.71 -0.11
C LEU A 238 -25.79 -8.83 1.03
N LEU A 239 -26.29 -7.59 1.16
CA LEU A 239 -26.06 -6.75 2.32
C LEU A 239 -26.97 -7.19 3.47
N GLY A 240 -26.40 -7.62 4.59
CA GLY A 240 -27.15 -8.01 5.78
C GLY A 240 -26.25 -8.40 6.95
N PRO A 241 -26.83 -8.69 8.12
CA PRO A 241 -26.11 -9.14 9.30
C PRO A 241 -25.53 -10.55 9.12
N ARG A 242 -24.58 -10.92 9.98
CA ARG A 242 -23.94 -12.26 9.98
C ARG A 242 -23.35 -12.63 8.61
N ARG A 243 -22.74 -11.66 7.94
CA ARG A 243 -22.08 -11.84 6.64
C ARG A 243 -20.57 -11.63 6.78
N CYS A 244 -19.81 -12.38 5.99
CA CYS A 244 -18.39 -12.18 5.79
C CYS A 244 -18.13 -11.64 4.39
N PHE A 245 -17.50 -10.47 4.29
CA PHE A 245 -17.06 -9.87 3.03
C PHE A 245 -15.56 -10.08 2.88
N VAL A 246 -15.14 -10.65 1.75
CA VAL A 246 -13.73 -10.88 1.43
C VAL A 246 -13.34 -9.97 0.25
N GLU A 247 -12.43 -9.03 0.47
CA GLU A 247 -11.92 -8.13 -0.56
C GLU A 247 -10.53 -8.61 -1.02
N PHE A 248 -10.48 -9.20 -2.21
CA PHE A 248 -9.23 -9.60 -2.86
C PHE A 248 -8.56 -8.40 -3.54
N GLY A 249 -7.26 -8.23 -3.31
CA GLY A 249 -6.54 -7.06 -3.82
C GLY A 249 -7.04 -5.78 -3.15
N ALA A 250 -7.24 -5.83 -1.84
CA ALA A 250 -7.96 -4.80 -1.11
C ALA A 250 -7.29 -3.41 -1.16
N GLY A 251 -6.00 -3.33 -1.48
CA GLY A 251 -5.27 -2.07 -1.55
C GLY A 251 -5.46 -1.25 -0.28
N LYS A 252 -6.18 -0.13 -0.38
CA LYS A 252 -6.48 0.76 0.76
C LYS A 252 -7.71 0.36 1.59
N GLY A 253 -8.48 -0.65 1.18
CA GLY A 253 -9.70 -1.16 1.85
C GLY A 253 -10.96 -0.34 1.57
N LYS A 254 -11.03 0.36 0.43
CA LYS A 254 -12.11 1.32 0.18
C LYS A 254 -13.46 0.65 -0.07
N LEU A 255 -13.52 -0.50 -0.74
CA LEU A 255 -14.80 -1.16 -1.00
C LEU A 255 -15.40 -1.67 0.32
N SER A 256 -14.61 -2.39 1.13
CA SER A 256 -15.03 -2.84 2.47
C SER A 256 -15.49 -1.69 3.36
N HIS A 257 -14.85 -0.52 3.28
CA HIS A 257 -15.30 0.68 3.99
C HIS A 257 -16.71 1.11 3.60
N TRP A 258 -17.04 1.15 2.31
CA TRP A 258 -18.38 1.54 1.88
C TRP A 258 -19.43 0.49 2.22
N VAL A 259 -19.07 -0.80 2.20
CA VAL A 259 -19.94 -1.88 2.67
C VAL A 259 -20.23 -1.72 4.16
N ASP A 260 -19.23 -1.42 5.01
CA ASP A 260 -19.44 -1.15 6.46
C ASP A 260 -20.31 0.10 6.72
N ILE A 261 -20.21 1.12 5.86
CA ILE A 261 -21.11 2.29 5.94
C ILE A 261 -22.55 1.88 5.59
N ALA A 262 -22.74 1.10 4.53
CA ALA A 262 -24.06 0.61 4.14
C ALA A 262 -24.68 -0.31 5.20
N LEU A 263 -23.83 -1.05 5.92
CA LEU A 263 -24.22 -1.99 6.99
C LEU A 263 -24.12 -1.39 8.39
N LYS A 264 -24.24 -0.07 8.54
CA LYS A 264 -24.08 0.62 9.83
C LYS A 264 -24.93 0.05 10.98
N ASP A 265 -26.10 -0.50 10.65
CA ASP A 265 -27.08 -1.03 11.61
C ASP A 265 -27.07 -2.58 11.66
N ALA A 266 -26.20 -3.24 10.89
CA ALA A 266 -26.11 -4.68 10.85
C ALA A 266 -25.13 -5.21 11.92
N GLU A 267 -25.47 -6.35 12.50
CA GLU A 267 -24.67 -7.03 13.52
C GLU A 267 -23.86 -8.18 12.94
N GLU A 268 -22.76 -8.52 13.62
CA GLU A 268 -21.89 -9.67 13.30
C GLU A 268 -21.32 -9.67 11.87
N VAL A 269 -20.96 -8.48 11.36
CA VAL A 269 -20.37 -8.34 10.02
C VAL A 269 -18.85 -8.46 10.09
N HIS A 270 -18.28 -9.32 9.25
CA HIS A 270 -16.85 -9.57 9.20
C HIS A 270 -16.27 -9.14 7.86
N PHE A 271 -15.10 -8.53 7.88
CA PHE A 271 -14.37 -8.05 6.71
C PHE A 271 -12.97 -8.65 6.69
N ILE A 272 -12.66 -9.40 5.63
CA ILE A 272 -11.34 -9.99 5.39
C ILE A 272 -10.72 -9.29 4.17
N LEU A 273 -9.64 -8.57 4.39
CA LEU A 273 -8.96 -7.78 3.37
C LEU A 273 -7.66 -8.48 2.96
N VAL A 274 -7.61 -9.02 1.75
CA VAL A 274 -6.46 -9.77 1.22
C VAL A 274 -5.62 -8.85 0.35
N GLU A 275 -4.35 -8.70 0.67
CA GLU A 275 -3.43 -7.84 -0.08
C GLU A 275 -2.01 -8.37 -0.01
N LYS A 276 -1.32 -8.41 -1.15
CA LYS A 276 0.07 -8.88 -1.24
C LYS A 276 1.05 -7.93 -0.57
N VAL A 277 0.84 -6.62 -0.71
CA VAL A 277 1.78 -5.58 -0.27
C VAL A 277 1.15 -4.58 0.67
N THR A 278 1.86 -4.19 1.73
CA THR A 278 1.37 -3.15 2.65
C THR A 278 1.14 -1.83 1.92
N THR A 279 -0.08 -1.31 1.99
CA THR A 279 -0.43 0.02 1.47
C THR A 279 -0.42 1.08 2.58
N ARG A 280 -0.14 2.34 2.21
CA ARG A 280 -0.28 3.49 3.12
C ARG A 280 -1.71 4.03 3.06
N PHE A 281 -2.16 4.65 4.16
CA PHE A 281 -3.50 5.24 4.29
C PHE A 281 -4.64 4.22 4.18
N LYS A 282 -4.48 3.09 4.88
CA LYS A 282 -5.54 2.08 5.04
C LYS A 282 -6.74 2.71 5.74
N VAL A 283 -7.93 2.48 5.22
CA VAL A 283 -9.16 3.03 5.82
C VAL A 283 -9.67 2.15 6.95
N ASP A 284 -9.25 0.89 7.03
CA ASP A 284 -9.67 -0.11 8.02
C ASP A 284 -9.48 0.40 9.46
N GLY A 285 -8.38 1.10 9.74
CA GLY A 285 -8.10 1.64 11.08
C GLY A 285 -9.06 2.72 11.56
N LYS A 286 -9.94 3.24 10.68
CA LYS A 286 -11.04 4.15 11.03
C LYS A 286 -12.26 3.41 11.57
N HIS A 287 -12.33 2.10 11.38
CA HIS A 287 -13.46 1.26 11.79
C HIS A 287 -13.10 0.57 13.10
N ARG A 288 -13.64 1.12 14.19
CA ARG A 288 -13.61 0.51 15.53
C ARG A 288 -15.02 0.44 16.07
N LYS A 289 -15.97 0.02 15.23
CA LYS A 289 -17.35 -0.21 15.66
C LYS A 289 -17.40 -1.53 16.43
N LYS A 290 -18.29 -1.62 17.41
CA LYS A 290 -18.50 -2.85 18.20
C LYS A 290 -19.06 -4.00 17.35
N ASN A 291 -19.74 -3.68 16.25
CA ASN A 291 -20.55 -4.63 15.48
C ASN A 291 -19.88 -5.14 14.19
N SER A 292 -18.70 -4.61 13.82
CA SER A 292 -17.94 -5.06 12.66
C SER A 292 -16.48 -5.37 12.97
N VAL A 293 -15.99 -6.46 12.40
CA VAL A 293 -14.62 -6.94 12.59
C VAL A 293 -13.85 -6.81 11.28
N PHE A 294 -12.68 -6.16 11.34
CA PHE A 294 -11.79 -6.00 10.19
C PHE A 294 -10.49 -6.77 10.41
N GLU A 295 -10.24 -7.75 9.55
CA GLU A 295 -9.01 -8.53 9.49
C GLU A 295 -8.31 -8.28 8.16
N ARG A 296 -6.99 -8.07 8.18
CA ARG A 296 -6.21 -7.87 6.97
C ARG A 296 -5.11 -8.92 6.85
N LEU A 297 -5.19 -9.71 5.79
CA LEU A 297 -4.23 -10.76 5.46
C LEU A 297 -3.20 -10.23 4.47
N GLN A 298 -1.93 -10.26 4.86
CA GLN A 298 -0.83 -9.95 3.96
C GLN A 298 -0.35 -11.25 3.29
N ILE A 299 -0.96 -11.59 2.16
CA ILE A 299 -0.68 -12.83 1.43
C ILE A 299 -0.97 -12.64 -0.07
N ASP A 300 -0.21 -13.34 -0.91
CA ASP A 300 -0.54 -13.46 -2.32
C ASP A 300 -1.77 -14.38 -2.48
N ILE A 301 -2.73 -13.97 -3.29
CA ILE A 301 -3.94 -14.74 -3.56
C ILE A 301 -3.59 -16.13 -4.09
N GLN A 302 -2.49 -16.27 -4.85
CA GLN A 302 -2.03 -17.56 -5.37
C GLN A 302 -1.78 -18.61 -4.26
N HIS A 303 -1.52 -18.17 -3.02
CA HIS A 303 -1.20 -19.03 -1.89
C HIS A 303 -2.29 -19.09 -0.81
N LEU A 304 -3.39 -18.36 -0.98
CA LEU A 304 -4.40 -18.20 0.06
C LEU A 304 -5.42 -19.36 0.05
N CYS A 305 -5.48 -20.09 1.16
CA CYS A 305 -6.49 -21.11 1.42
C CYS A 305 -7.55 -20.59 2.41
N LEU A 306 -8.70 -20.15 1.88
CA LEU A 306 -9.80 -19.61 2.71
C LEU A 306 -10.36 -20.62 3.71
N SER A 307 -10.35 -21.91 3.38
CA SER A 307 -10.91 -22.95 4.25
C SER A 307 -10.16 -23.11 5.57
N LYS A 308 -8.92 -22.60 5.66
CA LYS A 308 -8.13 -22.60 6.89
C LYS A 308 -8.21 -21.29 7.68
N LEU A 309 -9.06 -20.35 7.26
CA LEU A 309 -9.34 -19.14 8.05
C LEU A 309 -10.33 -19.47 9.16
N HIS A 310 -9.86 -19.50 10.40
CA HIS A 310 -10.68 -19.82 11.59
C HIS A 310 -11.96 -18.95 11.68
N ASN A 311 -11.86 -17.65 11.37
CA ASN A 311 -13.00 -16.72 11.39
C ASN A 311 -14.02 -17.00 10.27
N PHE A 312 -13.59 -17.59 9.15
CA PHE A 312 -14.47 -18.01 8.06
C PHE A 312 -15.28 -19.25 8.47
N GLN A 313 -14.66 -20.19 9.20
CA GLN A 313 -15.32 -21.42 9.67
C GLN A 313 -16.39 -21.15 10.73
N LEU A 314 -16.18 -20.17 11.62
CA LEU A 314 -17.13 -19.83 12.70
C LEU A 314 -18.48 -19.30 12.19
N LEU A 315 -18.48 -18.60 11.04
CA LEU A 315 -19.72 -18.13 10.41
C LEU A 315 -20.38 -19.23 9.57
N TYR A 316 -19.57 -20.09 8.95
CA TYR A 316 -20.06 -21.19 8.11
C TYR A 316 -20.80 -22.27 8.91
N HIS A 317 -20.39 -22.53 10.16
CA HIS A 317 -21.04 -23.53 11.04
C HIS A 317 -22.25 -23.00 11.82
N LYS A 318 -22.52 -21.69 11.80
CA LYS A 318 -23.67 -21.06 12.45
C LYS A 318 -24.82 -20.72 11.49
N SER A 319 -24.66 -21.01 10.20
CA SER A 319 -25.63 -20.77 9.13
C SER A 319 -26.40 -22.05 8.80
#